data_AF-A0A7S0HEV9-F1
#
_entry.id   AF-A0A7S0HEV9-F1
#
_cell.length_a   1.000
_cell.length_b   1.000
_cell.length_c   1.000
_cell.angle_alpha   90.00
_cell.angle_beta   90.00
_cell.angle_gamma   90.00
#
_symmetry.space_group_name_H-M   'P 1'
#
loop_
_entity.id
_entity.type
_entity.pdbx_description
1 polymer ?
#
loop_
_entity_poly.entity_id
_entity_poly.type
_entity_poly.pdbx_seq_one_letter_code
_entity_poly.pdbx_strand_id
1 'polypeptide(L)'
;GVARCARDRTRGDVSAGLLKGNVARELKGNVVDVVLHDGAPNVGTSWLQDAFGQNELTLAALRLATDFLQPGGCFVTKVFRSNDYNALLYVFNALFHKVEATKPQASRAESAEIFVVCRGFKNATIDPKFLDPKHVFSMVDEDDTAVNVLQQKKGKKARPEGYDNLGGIQLLNTKVSVKDFVLGSTPVKMLGEVNAFTWDESDECVFWKAQKQTKPEILHCCGDLKVLGKREFRTADSSGPARGRA
;
A
#
# COMPACT_ATOMS: atom_id res chain seq x y z
N GLY A 1 33.00 -0.10 20.83
CA GLY A 1 31.94 -0.60 21.72
C GLY A 1 31.82 -2.10 21.57
N VAL A 2 31.81 -2.85 22.66
CA VAL A 2 31.69 -4.31 22.63
C VAL A 2 30.21 -4.66 22.50
N ALA A 3 29.78 -5.11 21.32
CA ALA A 3 28.44 -5.65 21.14
C ALA A 3 28.33 -6.96 21.95
N ARG A 4 27.70 -6.90 23.12
CA ARG A 4 27.43 -8.10 23.94
C ARG A 4 26.24 -8.82 23.33
N CYS A 5 26.50 -9.88 22.56
CA CYS A 5 25.45 -10.83 22.21
C CYS A 5 25.21 -11.77 23.41
N ALA A 6 24.29 -11.39 24.30
CA ALA A 6 23.79 -12.30 25.31
C ALA A 6 22.88 -13.34 24.62
N ARG A 7 23.28 -14.61 24.63
CA ARG A 7 22.42 -15.72 24.17
C ARG A 7 21.49 -16.14 25.30
N ASP A 8 20.55 -15.27 25.64
CA ASP A 8 19.44 -15.63 26.51
C ASP A 8 18.22 -16.02 25.67
N ARG A 9 17.43 -16.99 26.14
CA ARG A 9 16.27 -17.49 25.41
C ARG A 9 15.03 -17.49 26.29
N THR A 10 14.21 -16.48 26.09
CA THR A 10 12.88 -16.39 26.69
C THR A 10 11.84 -16.99 25.75
N ARG A 11 10.87 -17.75 26.28
CA ARG A 11 9.69 -18.21 25.53
C ARG A 11 8.45 -17.46 26.02
N GLY A 12 7.61 -17.04 25.10
CA GLY A 12 6.33 -16.39 25.39
C GLY A 12 5.69 -15.85 24.12
N ASP A 13 4.40 -15.50 24.24
CA ASP A 13 3.66 -14.82 23.18
C ASP A 13 4.08 -13.34 23.12
N VAL A 14 4.40 -12.85 21.92
CA VAL A 14 4.81 -11.46 21.68
C VAL A 14 3.68 -10.46 21.92
N SER A 15 2.43 -10.90 21.77
CA SER A 15 1.25 -10.08 22.02
C SER A 15 0.90 -10.00 23.52
N ALA A 16 1.48 -10.88 24.35
CA ALA A 16 1.19 -10.95 25.76
C ALA A 16 2.11 -10.03 26.59
N GLY A 17 1.53 -9.26 27.51
CA GLY A 17 2.28 -8.38 28.42
C GLY A 17 3.29 -9.11 29.32
N LEU A 18 3.11 -10.42 29.53
CA LEU A 18 4.03 -11.28 30.29
C LEU A 18 5.42 -11.38 29.63
N LEU A 19 5.51 -11.37 28.29
CA LEU A 19 6.80 -11.46 27.61
C LEU A 19 7.65 -10.23 27.88
N LYS A 20 7.05 -9.04 27.90
CA LYS A 20 7.74 -7.78 28.23
C LYS A 20 8.44 -7.87 29.57
N GLY A 21 7.75 -8.37 30.61
CA GLY A 21 8.34 -8.53 31.94
C GLY A 21 9.52 -9.52 31.97
N ASN A 22 9.41 -10.63 31.22
CA ASN A 22 10.50 -11.59 31.13
C ASN A 22 11.71 -11.03 30.36
N VAL A 23 11.50 -10.36 29.24
CA VAL A 23 12.57 -9.70 28.47
C VAL A 23 13.26 -8.63 29.31
N ALA A 24 12.50 -7.81 30.04
CA ALA A 24 13.07 -6.80 30.95
C ALA A 24 13.97 -7.42 32.03
N ARG A 25 13.58 -8.58 32.56
CA ARG A 25 14.39 -9.32 33.54
C ARG A 25 15.70 -9.82 32.93
N GLU A 26 15.67 -10.38 31.73
CA GLU A 26 16.91 -10.86 31.07
C GLU A 26 17.83 -9.71 30.64
N LEU A 27 17.26 -8.60 30.20
CA LEU A 27 18.03 -7.42 29.83
C LEU A 27 18.62 -6.69 31.04
N LYS A 28 18.12 -6.94 32.26
CA LYS A 28 18.61 -6.35 33.52
C LYS A 28 18.69 -4.81 33.47
N GLY A 29 17.68 -4.19 32.86
CA GLY A 29 17.61 -2.74 32.68
C GLY A 29 18.48 -2.18 31.55
N ASN A 30 19.19 -3.01 30.79
CA ASN A 30 19.90 -2.57 29.58
C ASN A 30 18.96 -2.43 28.39
N VAL A 31 19.33 -1.53 27.49
CA VAL A 31 18.71 -1.37 26.17
C VAL A 31 19.49 -2.15 25.11
N VAL A 32 18.86 -2.42 23.97
CA VAL A 32 19.45 -3.18 22.86
C VAL A 32 19.77 -2.28 21.66
N ASP A 33 20.83 -2.63 20.93
CA ASP A 33 21.21 -1.94 19.70
C ASP A 33 20.31 -2.32 18.52
N VAL A 34 19.90 -3.59 18.46
CA VAL A 34 19.19 -4.19 17.33
C VAL A 34 18.10 -5.13 17.81
N VAL A 35 16.91 -5.01 17.24
CA VAL A 35 15.82 -5.98 17.39
C VAL A 35 15.54 -6.61 16.04
N LEU A 36 15.50 -7.95 15.99
CA LEU A 36 15.20 -8.73 14.79
C LEU A 36 13.88 -9.47 14.98
N HIS A 37 12.98 -9.32 14.02
CA HIS A 37 11.68 -9.98 13.99
C HIS A 37 11.55 -10.82 12.71
N ASP A 38 11.43 -12.14 12.89
CA ASP A 38 11.19 -13.12 11.82
C ASP A 38 9.93 -13.97 12.12
N GLY A 39 9.03 -13.44 12.95
CA GLY A 39 7.77 -14.11 13.26
C GLY A 39 6.87 -14.21 12.02
N ALA A 40 6.14 -15.33 11.92
CA ALA A 40 5.05 -15.50 10.96
C ALA A 40 3.87 -16.20 11.64
N PRO A 41 2.62 -15.82 11.32
CA PRO A 41 1.44 -16.55 11.77
C PRO A 41 1.35 -17.92 11.08
N ASN A 42 0.42 -18.74 11.55
CA ASN A 42 0.05 -19.97 10.83
C ASN A 42 -0.62 -19.59 9.51
N VAL A 43 0.10 -19.76 8.41
CA VAL A 43 -0.37 -19.46 7.05
C VAL A 43 -1.18 -20.64 6.48
N GLY A 44 -2.13 -20.36 5.59
CA GLY A 44 -2.82 -21.38 4.81
C GLY A 44 -4.35 -21.34 4.85
N THR A 45 -4.96 -20.33 5.48
CA THR A 45 -6.43 -20.15 5.43
C THR A 45 -6.83 -19.29 4.23
N SER A 46 -6.46 -18.01 4.27
CA SER A 46 -6.74 -17.01 3.23
C SER A 46 -5.63 -15.99 3.25
N TRP A 47 -5.12 -15.61 2.07
CA TRP A 47 -4.01 -14.66 1.96
C TRP A 47 -4.28 -13.33 2.67
N LEU A 48 -5.53 -12.85 2.62
CA LEU A 48 -5.92 -11.60 3.29
C LEU A 48 -5.84 -11.73 4.81
N GLN A 49 -6.30 -12.86 5.37
CA GLN A 49 -6.22 -13.12 6.81
C GLN A 49 -4.78 -13.34 7.25
N ASP A 50 -4.02 -14.09 6.47
CA ASP A 50 -2.60 -14.37 6.74
C ASP A 50 -1.77 -13.08 6.72
N ALA A 51 -2.03 -12.19 5.75
CA ALA A 51 -1.41 -10.88 5.66
C ALA A 51 -1.77 -9.99 6.85
N PHE A 52 -3.05 -9.92 7.22
CA PHE A 52 -3.50 -9.15 8.38
C PHE A 52 -2.85 -9.67 9.68
N GLY A 53 -2.84 -10.99 9.89
CA GLY A 53 -2.17 -11.60 11.05
C GLY A 53 -0.67 -11.32 11.09
N GLN A 54 0.02 -11.31 9.94
CA GLN A 54 1.43 -10.91 9.86
C GLN A 54 1.62 -9.44 10.24
N ASN A 55 0.70 -8.57 9.85
CA ASN A 55 0.77 -7.14 10.15
C ASN A 55 0.54 -6.87 11.64
N GLU A 56 -0.45 -7.53 12.27
CA GLU A 56 -0.67 -7.47 13.72
C GLU A 56 0.55 -7.95 14.50
N LEU A 57 1.13 -9.09 14.09
CA LEU A 57 2.34 -9.63 14.70
C LEU A 57 3.52 -8.66 14.59
N THR A 58 3.65 -8.00 13.45
CA THR A 58 4.68 -6.99 13.21
C THR A 58 4.51 -5.77 14.12
N LEU A 59 3.28 -5.29 14.31
CA LEU A 59 3.00 -4.18 15.24
C LEU A 59 3.26 -4.57 16.70
N ALA A 60 2.90 -5.79 17.11
CA ALA A 60 3.22 -6.30 18.45
C ALA A 60 4.73 -6.37 18.68
N ALA A 61 5.49 -6.87 17.70
CA ALA A 61 6.94 -6.90 17.76
C ALA A 61 7.57 -5.50 17.79
N LEU A 62 7.03 -4.55 17.02
CA LEU A 62 7.46 -3.16 17.04
C LEU A 62 7.22 -2.52 18.41
N ARG A 63 6.04 -2.74 19.00
CA ARG A 63 5.71 -2.24 20.35
C ARG A 63 6.72 -2.74 21.37
N LEU A 64 7.02 -4.04 21.36
CA LEU A 64 8.07 -4.61 22.22
C LEU A 64 9.44 -4.01 21.93
N ALA A 65 9.80 -3.81 20.66
CA ALA A 65 11.07 -3.21 20.27
C ALA A 65 11.21 -1.79 20.82
N THR A 66 10.18 -0.96 20.72
CA THR A 66 10.21 0.44 21.19
C THR A 66 10.42 0.57 22.69
N ASP A 67 10.09 -0.46 23.48
CA ASP A 67 10.32 -0.47 24.93
C ASP A 67 11.79 -0.71 25.32
N PHE A 68 12.57 -1.37 24.45
CA PHE A 68 13.92 -1.83 24.77
C PHE A 68 15.02 -1.32 23.85
N LEU A 69 14.66 -0.73 22.70
CA LEU A 69 15.61 -0.25 21.71
C LEU A 69 16.24 1.08 22.16
N GLN A 70 17.56 1.19 22.06
CA GLN A 70 18.25 2.45 22.38
C GLN A 70 17.98 3.52 21.31
N PRO A 71 18.13 4.83 21.65
CA PRO A 71 18.16 5.89 20.65
C PRO A 71 19.20 5.61 19.57
N GLY A 72 18.83 5.74 18.30
CA GLY A 72 19.69 5.40 17.17
C GLY A 72 19.70 3.91 16.79
N GLY A 73 19.06 3.04 17.56
CA GLY A 73 19.00 1.59 17.32
C GLY A 73 18.29 1.20 16.02
N CYS A 74 18.35 -0.10 15.70
CA CYS A 74 17.78 -0.69 14.49
C CYS A 74 16.70 -1.73 14.79
N PHE A 75 15.61 -1.69 14.03
CA PHE A 75 14.59 -2.72 14.01
C PHE A 75 14.52 -3.32 12.62
N VAL A 76 14.58 -4.65 12.52
CA VAL A 76 14.44 -5.38 11.26
C VAL A 76 13.28 -6.34 11.39
N THR A 77 12.34 -6.29 10.46
CA THR A 77 11.14 -7.14 10.51
C THR A 77 10.81 -7.78 9.18
N LYS A 78 10.33 -9.03 9.24
CA LYS A 78 9.64 -9.69 8.13
C LYS A 78 8.20 -9.17 8.02
N VAL A 79 7.80 -8.82 6.81
CA VAL A 79 6.42 -8.44 6.46
C VAL A 79 6.01 -9.13 5.17
N PHE A 80 4.72 -9.29 4.95
CA PHE A 80 4.18 -9.72 3.67
C PHE A 80 3.80 -8.49 2.84
N ARG A 81 4.02 -8.55 1.51
CA ARG A 81 3.42 -7.57 0.60
C ARG A 81 1.91 -7.70 0.70
N SER A 82 1.24 -6.69 1.22
CA SER A 82 -0.22 -6.62 1.33
C SER A 82 -0.70 -5.19 1.12
N ASN A 83 -2.02 -4.97 1.06
CA ASN A 83 -2.58 -3.63 0.89
C ASN A 83 -2.16 -2.70 2.05
N ASP A 84 -2.13 -3.24 3.26
CA ASP A 84 -1.77 -2.52 4.49
C ASP A 84 -0.27 -2.27 4.67
N TYR A 85 0.56 -2.72 3.73
CA TYR A 85 2.01 -2.55 3.79
C TYR A 85 2.42 -1.06 3.89
N ASN A 86 1.71 -0.17 3.20
CA ASN A 86 1.95 1.27 3.26
C ASN A 86 1.69 1.83 4.66
N ALA A 87 0.66 1.33 5.36
CA ALA A 87 0.33 1.70 6.74
C ALA A 87 1.51 1.43 7.68
N LEU A 88 2.10 0.24 7.56
CA LEU A 88 3.26 -0.15 8.35
C LEU A 88 4.47 0.74 8.06
N LEU A 89 4.74 1.03 6.78
CA LEU A 89 5.82 1.94 6.41
C LEU A 89 5.61 3.35 6.98
N TYR A 90 4.39 3.86 7.01
CA TYR A 90 4.08 5.15 7.62
C TYR A 90 4.44 5.17 9.10
N VAL A 91 4.01 4.16 9.86
CA VAL A 91 4.37 4.00 11.28
C VAL A 91 5.89 3.91 11.46
N PHE A 92 6.58 3.12 10.65
CA PHE A 92 8.04 3.01 10.75
C PHE A 92 8.75 4.34 10.44
N ASN A 93 8.31 5.09 9.43
CA ASN A 93 8.92 6.38 9.09
C ASN A 93 8.66 7.44 10.18
N ALA A 94 7.56 7.33 10.92
CA ALA A 94 7.33 8.16 12.09
C ALA A 94 8.39 7.88 13.18
N LEU A 95 8.68 6.61 13.45
CA LEU A 95 9.54 6.19 14.57
C LEU A 95 11.04 6.13 14.28
N PHE A 96 11.44 6.00 13.01
CA PHE A 96 12.83 5.80 12.60
C PHE A 96 13.29 6.85 11.59
N HIS A 97 14.59 7.15 11.56
CA HIS A 97 15.17 8.11 10.63
C HIS A 97 15.24 7.59 9.19
N LYS A 98 15.47 6.28 9.03
CA LYS A 98 15.61 5.67 7.70
C LYS A 98 14.94 4.31 7.66
N VAL A 99 13.98 4.15 6.75
CA VAL A 99 13.25 2.90 6.55
C VAL A 99 13.50 2.41 5.12
N GLU A 100 14.00 1.20 4.98
CA GLU A 100 14.27 0.58 3.68
C GLU A 100 13.66 -0.80 3.61
N ALA A 101 12.87 -1.05 2.57
CA ALA A 101 12.35 -2.37 2.28
C ALA A 101 13.28 -3.10 1.30
N THR A 102 13.61 -4.35 1.62
CA THR A 102 14.48 -5.20 0.81
C THR A 102 13.91 -6.59 0.72
N LYS A 103 13.84 -7.11 -0.51
CA LYS A 103 13.66 -8.54 -0.75
C LYS A 103 15.05 -9.15 -0.96
N PRO A 104 15.59 -9.92 0.01
CA PRO A 104 16.94 -10.48 -0.11
C PRO A 104 17.00 -11.48 -1.27
N GLN A 105 18.15 -11.57 -1.96
CA GLN A 105 18.33 -12.51 -3.06
C GLN A 105 18.15 -13.98 -2.66
N ALA A 106 18.39 -14.29 -1.38
CA ALA A 106 18.20 -15.63 -0.82
C ALA A 106 16.72 -16.01 -0.64
N SER A 107 15.77 -15.07 -0.73
CA SER A 107 14.34 -15.41 -0.64
C SER A 107 13.79 -15.85 -2.00
N ARG A 108 12.83 -16.78 -1.98
CA ARG A 108 12.19 -17.28 -3.21
C ARG A 108 11.50 -16.13 -3.95
N ALA A 109 11.63 -16.10 -5.27
CA ALA A 109 11.03 -15.07 -6.10
C ALA A 109 9.50 -14.99 -5.92
N GLU A 110 8.87 -16.14 -5.75
CA GLU A 110 7.43 -16.33 -5.54
C GLU A 110 6.93 -15.99 -4.12
N SER A 111 7.80 -15.86 -3.12
CA SER A 111 7.37 -15.52 -1.75
C SER A 111 6.82 -14.09 -1.67
N ALA A 112 5.74 -13.90 -0.92
CA ALA A 112 5.18 -12.59 -0.62
C ALA A 112 6.06 -11.77 0.36
N GLU A 113 7.08 -12.40 0.97
CA GLU A 113 7.91 -11.81 2.02
C GLU A 113 8.81 -10.67 1.52
N ILE A 114 8.96 -9.66 2.39
CA ILE A 114 9.92 -8.58 2.34
C ILE A 114 10.49 -8.41 3.75
N PHE A 115 11.75 -7.98 3.85
CA PHE A 115 12.32 -7.48 5.09
C PHE A 115 12.36 -5.96 5.07
N VAL A 116 11.85 -5.34 6.12
CA VAL A 116 11.96 -3.88 6.32
C VAL A 116 13.03 -3.62 7.35
N VAL A 117 13.99 -2.76 7.00
CA VAL A 117 15.12 -2.35 7.82
C VAL A 117 14.90 -0.91 8.26
N CYS A 118 14.60 -0.73 9.54
CA CYS A 118 14.36 0.55 10.18
C CYS A 118 15.59 0.93 11.00
N ARG A 119 16.24 2.05 10.67
CA ARG A 119 17.49 2.52 11.30
C ARG A 119 17.30 3.90 11.92
N GLY A 120 17.96 4.10 13.04
CA GLY A 120 17.95 5.37 13.75
C GLY A 120 16.64 5.57 14.49
N PHE A 121 16.40 4.78 15.54
CA PHE A 121 15.23 4.96 16.39
C PHE A 121 15.23 6.35 17.04
N LYS A 122 14.15 7.11 16.84
CA LYS A 122 14.07 8.52 17.25
C LYS A 122 13.86 8.71 18.77
N ASN A 123 13.50 7.65 19.49
CA ASN A 123 13.20 7.67 20.94
C ASN A 123 12.32 8.87 21.37
N ALA A 124 11.30 9.17 20.56
CA ALA A 124 10.31 10.20 20.86
C ALA A 124 9.13 9.60 21.64
N THR A 125 8.37 10.42 22.36
CA THR A 125 7.10 10.02 22.96
C THR A 125 6.18 9.48 21.87
N ILE A 126 5.93 8.17 21.89
CA ILE A 126 5.11 7.49 20.89
C ILE A 126 3.64 7.65 21.27
N ASP A 127 2.81 8.18 20.37
CA ASP A 127 1.36 8.13 20.55
C ASP A 127 0.92 6.66 20.47
N PRO A 128 0.24 6.12 21.50
CA PRO A 128 -0.25 4.74 21.51
C PRO A 128 -1.03 4.34 20.26
N LYS A 129 -1.65 5.31 19.60
CA LYS A 129 -2.36 5.15 18.32
C LYS A 129 -1.52 4.53 17.21
N PHE A 130 -0.23 4.84 17.13
CA PHE A 130 0.66 4.26 16.10
C PHE A 130 0.97 2.78 16.32
N LEU A 131 0.64 2.23 17.49
CA LEU A 131 0.88 0.84 17.86
C LEU A 131 -0.41 0.02 17.96
N ASP A 132 -1.57 0.62 17.72
CA ASP A 132 -2.87 -0.07 17.69
C ASP A 132 -3.22 -0.51 16.26
N PRO A 133 -3.30 -1.82 15.98
CA PRO A 133 -3.71 -2.33 14.67
C PRO A 133 -4.97 -1.68 14.11
N LYS A 134 -5.98 -1.47 14.96
CA LYS A 134 -7.28 -0.94 14.51
C LYS A 134 -7.18 0.46 13.91
N HIS A 135 -6.28 1.26 14.47
CA HIS A 135 -6.08 2.64 14.03
C HIS A 135 -5.11 2.74 12.86
N VAL A 136 -4.04 1.95 12.87
CA VAL A 136 -3.03 1.95 11.81
C VAL A 136 -3.66 1.53 10.48
N PHE A 137 -4.50 0.48 10.49
CA PHE A 137 -5.10 -0.04 9.26
C PHE A 137 -6.37 0.70 8.82
N SER A 138 -6.98 1.52 9.69
CA SER A 138 -8.11 2.38 9.27
C SER A 138 -7.69 3.64 8.51
N MET A 139 -6.44 4.11 8.67
CA MET A 139 -5.98 5.36 8.01
C MET A 139 -5.76 5.20 6.50
N VAL A 140 -5.44 3.99 6.04
CA VAL A 140 -4.97 3.79 4.67
C VAL A 140 -6.12 3.65 3.66
N ASP A 141 -7.33 3.35 4.13
CA ASP A 141 -8.53 3.38 3.28
C ASP A 141 -8.87 4.80 2.79
N GLU A 142 -8.44 5.86 3.49
CA GLU A 142 -8.73 7.25 3.11
C GLU A 142 -7.65 7.87 2.19
N ASP A 143 -6.37 7.56 2.41
CA ASP A 143 -5.24 8.24 1.76
C ASP A 143 -4.74 7.58 0.44
N ASP A 144 -4.99 6.30 0.19
CA ASP A 144 -4.51 5.60 -1.03
C ASP A 144 -5.38 5.87 -2.30
N THR A 145 -6.36 6.77 -2.24
CA THR A 145 -7.14 7.22 -3.43
C THR A 145 -6.40 8.23 -4.32
N ALA A 146 -5.13 8.50 -4.05
CA ALA A 146 -4.26 9.32 -4.89
C ALA A 146 -3.17 8.48 -5.59
N VAL A 147 -3.56 7.37 -6.23
CA VAL A 147 -2.73 6.75 -7.26
C VAL A 147 -2.47 7.78 -8.36
N ASN A 148 -1.25 8.33 -8.38
CA ASN A 148 -0.76 9.22 -9.42
C ASN A 148 -0.55 8.42 -10.73
N VAL A 149 -1.64 8.17 -11.46
CA VAL A 149 -1.71 7.44 -12.74
C VAL A 149 -0.74 7.99 -13.81
N LEU A 150 -0.26 9.23 -13.65
CA LEU A 150 0.55 9.91 -14.67
C LEU A 150 2.06 9.66 -14.59
N GLN A 151 2.57 9.06 -13.49
CA GLN A 151 4.02 8.88 -13.27
C GLN A 151 4.44 7.43 -13.00
N GLN A 152 4.08 6.48 -13.87
CA GLN A 152 4.81 5.22 -13.92
C GLN A 152 6.21 5.43 -14.53
N LYS A 153 7.24 5.34 -13.69
CA LYS A 153 8.64 5.21 -14.12
C LYS A 153 8.81 3.90 -14.90
N LYS A 154 9.45 4.00 -16.07
CA LYS A 154 9.85 2.90 -16.96
C LYS A 154 10.58 1.80 -16.16
N GLY A 155 10.06 0.57 -16.17
CA GLY A 155 10.82 -0.59 -15.66
C GLY A 155 10.06 -1.91 -15.58
N LYS A 156 10.35 -2.78 -16.56
CA LYS A 156 10.13 -4.24 -16.63
C LYS A 156 8.78 -4.73 -17.17
N LYS A 157 8.90 -5.64 -18.15
CA LYS A 157 7.86 -6.28 -18.97
C LYS A 157 6.78 -6.94 -18.11
N ALA A 158 5.53 -6.85 -18.59
CA ALA A 158 4.37 -7.54 -18.04
C ALA A 158 4.61 -9.06 -17.99
N ARG A 159 4.23 -9.67 -16.85
CA ARG A 159 4.14 -11.12 -16.69
C ARG A 159 2.78 -11.59 -17.21
N PRO A 160 2.65 -12.83 -17.73
CA PRO A 160 1.39 -13.36 -18.24
C PRO A 160 0.30 -13.36 -17.14
N GLU A 161 -0.88 -12.86 -17.50
CA GLU A 161 -2.07 -12.79 -16.66
C GLU A 161 -2.55 -14.20 -16.28
N GLY A 162 -2.76 -14.42 -14.99
CA GLY A 162 -3.25 -15.70 -14.48
C GLY A 162 -3.49 -15.81 -12.97
N TYR A 163 -3.31 -14.75 -12.18
CA TYR A 163 -3.51 -14.79 -10.72
C TYR A 163 -4.22 -13.56 -10.15
N ASP A 164 -5.15 -12.97 -10.91
CA ASP A 164 -5.80 -11.72 -10.52
C ASP A 164 -7.25 -11.93 -10.02
N ASN A 165 -7.57 -13.12 -9.49
CA ASN A 165 -8.88 -13.39 -8.91
C ASN A 165 -8.75 -13.77 -7.43
N LEU A 166 -8.36 -12.80 -6.58
CA LEU A 166 -8.55 -12.87 -5.14
C LEU A 166 -9.08 -11.52 -4.62
N GLY A 167 -10.39 -11.46 -4.37
CA GLY A 167 -11.08 -10.31 -3.80
C GLY A 167 -12.40 -10.07 -4.52
N GLY A 168 -13.50 -10.53 -3.92
CA GLY A 168 -14.86 -10.39 -4.46
C GLY A 168 -15.38 -8.96 -4.49
N ILE A 169 -14.76 -8.09 -5.28
CA ILE A 169 -15.46 -6.97 -5.90
C ILE A 169 -16.02 -7.56 -7.18
N GLN A 170 -17.34 -7.70 -7.24
CA GLN A 170 -18.02 -7.99 -8.50
C GLN A 170 -17.37 -7.15 -9.59
N LEU A 171 -17.13 -7.76 -10.75
CA LEU A 171 -16.95 -7.11 -12.04
C LEU A 171 -18.18 -6.24 -12.33
N LEU A 172 -18.40 -5.21 -11.52
CA LEU A 172 -19.30 -4.11 -11.79
C LEU A 172 -18.64 -3.45 -12.98
N ASN A 173 -19.19 -3.75 -14.15
CA ASN A 173 -18.97 -2.97 -15.35
C ASN A 173 -19.55 -1.58 -15.05
N THR A 174 -18.83 -0.78 -14.27
CA THR A 174 -19.20 0.57 -13.91
C THR A 174 -19.15 1.37 -15.20
N LYS A 175 -20.34 1.61 -15.73
CA LYS A 175 -20.59 2.44 -16.90
C LYS A 175 -21.04 3.80 -16.40
N VAL A 176 -20.36 4.85 -16.84
CA VAL A 176 -20.70 6.22 -16.49
C VAL A 176 -21.02 6.97 -17.78
N SER A 177 -21.99 7.87 -17.73
CA SER A 177 -22.31 8.71 -18.87
C SER A 177 -21.15 9.65 -19.20
N VAL A 178 -20.88 9.87 -20.49
CA VAL A 178 -19.94 10.92 -20.92
C VAL A 178 -20.36 12.29 -20.36
N LYS A 179 -21.66 12.53 -20.14
CA LYS A 179 -22.16 13.78 -19.55
C LYS A 179 -21.64 13.99 -18.13
N ASP A 180 -21.74 12.96 -17.29
CA ASP A 180 -21.28 13.01 -15.90
C ASP A 180 -19.75 13.14 -15.82
N PHE A 181 -19.04 12.53 -16.78
CA PHE A 181 -17.60 12.68 -16.90
C PHE A 181 -17.16 14.11 -17.28
N VAL A 182 -17.83 14.72 -18.26
CA VAL A 182 -17.48 16.07 -18.77
C VAL A 182 -17.89 17.16 -17.77
N LEU A 183 -19.04 17.01 -17.12
CA LEU A 183 -19.57 17.97 -16.15
C LEU A 183 -19.01 17.76 -14.73
N GLY A 184 -18.40 16.61 -14.47
CA GLY A 184 -17.87 16.23 -13.17
C GLY A 184 -16.67 17.06 -12.71
N SER A 185 -16.54 17.22 -11.39
CA SER A 185 -15.48 17.99 -10.74
C SER A 185 -14.12 17.27 -10.72
N THR A 186 -14.07 15.94 -10.90
CA THR A 186 -12.84 15.13 -10.83
C THR A 186 -12.72 14.10 -11.96
N PRO A 187 -12.51 14.52 -13.22
CA PRO A 187 -12.43 13.62 -14.37
C PRO A 187 -11.27 12.61 -14.29
N VAL A 188 -10.13 12.98 -13.70
CA VAL A 188 -8.96 12.09 -13.59
C VAL A 188 -9.21 10.89 -12.68
N LYS A 189 -10.00 11.06 -11.61
CA LYS A 189 -10.39 9.95 -10.72
C LYS A 189 -11.35 9.00 -11.41
N MET A 190 -12.33 9.55 -12.14
CA MET A 190 -13.29 8.75 -12.89
C MET A 190 -12.64 7.86 -13.95
N LEU A 191 -11.56 8.32 -14.60
CA LEU A 191 -10.81 7.52 -15.58
C LEU A 191 -10.12 6.28 -14.99
N GLY A 192 -9.80 6.28 -13.69
CA GLY A 192 -9.19 5.13 -13.01
C GLY A 192 -10.22 4.12 -12.46
N GLU A 193 -11.44 4.57 -12.21
CA GLU A 193 -12.50 3.79 -11.56
C GLU A 193 -13.51 3.19 -12.55
N VAL A 194 -13.70 3.83 -13.70
CA VAL A 194 -14.71 3.48 -14.72
C VAL A 194 -14.12 2.56 -15.78
N ASN A 195 -14.89 1.55 -16.21
CA ASN A 195 -14.45 0.59 -17.25
C ASN A 195 -14.82 1.07 -18.66
N ALA A 196 -15.98 1.70 -18.82
CA ALA A 196 -16.47 2.21 -20.10
C ALA A 196 -17.35 3.44 -19.91
N PHE A 197 -17.29 4.38 -20.84
CA PHE A 197 -18.21 5.50 -20.91
C PHE A 197 -19.38 5.19 -21.86
N THR A 198 -20.61 5.46 -21.41
CA THR A 198 -21.80 5.35 -22.25
C THR A 198 -22.16 6.71 -22.84
N TRP A 199 -22.55 6.69 -24.10
CA TRP A 199 -23.04 7.87 -24.79
C TRP A 199 -24.57 7.86 -24.78
N ASP A 200 -25.16 8.59 -23.86
CA ASP A 200 -26.62 8.67 -23.74
C ASP A 200 -27.25 9.49 -24.88
N GLU A 201 -28.59 9.43 -25.00
CA GLU A 201 -29.38 10.14 -26.01
C GLU A 201 -29.63 11.62 -25.68
N SER A 202 -28.96 12.17 -24.68
CA SER A 202 -29.10 13.59 -24.33
C SER A 202 -28.55 14.51 -25.43
N ASP A 203 -29.18 15.68 -25.61
CA ASP A 203 -28.82 16.67 -26.64
C ASP A 203 -27.33 17.04 -26.61
N GLU A 204 -26.70 17.06 -25.43
CA GLU A 204 -25.28 17.34 -25.27
C GLU A 204 -24.37 16.22 -25.80
N CYS A 205 -24.75 14.96 -25.60
CA CYS A 205 -24.01 13.80 -26.12
C CYS A 205 -24.12 13.71 -27.65
N VAL A 206 -25.28 14.06 -28.22
CA VAL A 206 -25.48 14.16 -29.67
C VAL A 206 -24.64 15.31 -30.24
N PHE A 207 -24.60 16.45 -29.57
CA PHE A 207 -23.74 17.57 -29.93
C PHE A 207 -22.26 17.20 -29.92
N TRP A 208 -21.78 16.48 -28.89
CA TRP A 208 -20.39 16.05 -28.79
C TRP A 208 -20.01 14.99 -29.83
N LYS A 209 -20.93 14.09 -30.20
CA LYS A 209 -20.71 13.15 -31.33
C LYS A 209 -20.54 13.87 -32.67
N ALA A 210 -21.18 15.01 -32.86
CA ALA A 210 -21.11 15.80 -34.09
C ALA A 210 -19.85 16.70 -34.18
N GLN A 211 -19.06 16.82 -33.11
CA GLN A 211 -17.86 17.65 -33.10
C GLN A 211 -16.70 17.04 -33.89
N LYS A 212 -15.95 17.90 -34.59
CA LYS A 212 -14.78 17.50 -35.40
C LYS A 212 -13.65 16.90 -34.55
N GLN A 213 -13.63 17.18 -33.25
CA GLN A 213 -12.70 16.59 -32.29
C GLN A 213 -13.01 15.13 -31.96
N THR A 214 -14.27 14.69 -32.06
CA THR A 214 -14.73 13.33 -31.70
C THR A 214 -14.50 12.36 -32.85
N LYS A 215 -13.23 12.00 -33.06
CA LYS A 215 -12.84 10.98 -34.05
C LYS A 215 -13.40 9.61 -33.67
N PRO A 216 -13.61 8.70 -34.64
CA PRO A 216 -14.05 7.32 -34.36
C PRO A 216 -13.11 6.56 -33.41
N GLU A 217 -11.83 6.94 -33.38
CA GLU A 217 -10.83 6.43 -32.43
C GLU A 217 -11.22 6.73 -30.97
N ILE A 218 -11.79 7.90 -30.68
CA ILE A 218 -12.18 8.31 -29.33
C ILE A 218 -13.43 7.55 -28.89
N LEU A 219 -14.39 7.34 -29.79
CA LEU A 219 -15.57 6.51 -29.54
C LEU A 219 -15.19 5.08 -29.17
N HIS A 220 -14.17 4.54 -29.84
CA HIS A 220 -13.61 3.23 -29.51
C HIS A 220 -12.90 3.23 -28.15
N CYS A 221 -12.12 4.27 -27.85
CA CYS A 221 -11.45 4.42 -26.56
C CYS A 221 -12.44 4.52 -25.38
N CYS A 222 -13.58 5.18 -25.57
CA CYS A 222 -14.64 5.25 -24.56
C CYS A 222 -15.29 3.90 -24.28
N GLY A 223 -15.18 2.92 -25.18
CA GLY A 223 -15.77 1.59 -25.02
C GLY A 223 -14.98 0.66 -24.09
N ASP A 224 -13.67 0.86 -23.97
CA ASP A 224 -12.82 0.07 -23.08
C ASP A 224 -11.62 0.91 -22.60
N LEU A 225 -11.78 1.53 -21.43
CA LEU A 225 -10.78 2.42 -20.85
C LEU A 225 -9.57 1.67 -20.30
N LYS A 226 -9.71 0.37 -19.99
CA LYS A 226 -8.64 -0.44 -19.39
C LYS A 226 -7.62 -0.97 -20.40
N VAL A 227 -7.96 -0.95 -21.69
CA VAL A 227 -7.06 -1.32 -22.79
C VAL A 227 -6.20 -0.13 -23.25
N LEU A 228 -6.46 1.08 -22.76
CA LEU A 228 -5.79 2.30 -23.20
C LEU A 228 -4.40 2.46 -22.56
N GLY A 229 -3.43 2.86 -23.37
CA GLY A 229 -2.10 3.28 -22.94
C GLY A 229 -1.95 4.79 -22.82
N LYS A 230 -0.77 5.24 -22.38
CA LYS A 230 -0.46 6.66 -22.12
C LYS A 230 -0.63 7.58 -23.35
N ARG A 231 -0.54 7.04 -24.57
CA ARG A 231 -0.76 7.79 -25.82
C ARG A 231 -2.25 8.05 -26.04
N GLU A 232 -3.10 7.05 -25.83
CA GLU A 232 -4.54 7.18 -26.00
C GLU A 232 -5.16 8.09 -24.93
N PHE A 233 -4.71 8.02 -23.67
CA PHE A 233 -5.17 8.92 -22.61
C PHE A 233 -4.87 10.39 -22.89
N ARG A 234 -3.71 10.69 -23.49
CA ARG A 234 -3.34 12.07 -23.84
C ARG A 234 -4.21 12.62 -24.98
N THR A 235 -4.61 11.76 -25.92
CA THR A 235 -5.52 12.11 -27.00
C THR A 235 -6.93 12.37 -26.45
N ALA A 236 -7.43 11.50 -25.56
CA ALA A 236 -8.74 11.65 -24.92
C ALA A 236 -8.85 12.92 -24.06
N ASP A 237 -7.81 13.24 -23.28
CA ASP A 237 -7.74 14.45 -22.45
C ASP A 237 -7.60 15.73 -23.30
N SER A 238 -6.82 15.69 -24.39
CA SER A 238 -6.66 16.83 -25.31
C SER A 238 -7.90 17.16 -26.15
N SER A 239 -8.87 16.24 -26.23
CA SER A 239 -10.12 16.38 -26.96
C SER A 239 -11.33 16.74 -26.08
N GLY A 240 -11.15 16.86 -24.76
CA GLY A 240 -12.17 17.43 -23.90
C GLY A 240 -12.57 18.82 -24.41
N PRO A 241 -13.86 19.21 -24.35
CA PRO A 241 -14.28 20.53 -24.80
C PRO A 241 -13.40 21.55 -24.10
N ALA A 242 -12.77 22.42 -24.88
CA ALA A 242 -11.94 23.50 -24.38
C ALA A 242 -12.70 24.19 -23.25
N ARG A 243 -12.30 23.95 -22.00
CA ARG A 243 -12.81 24.71 -20.86
C ARG A 243 -12.46 26.15 -21.19
N GLY A 244 -13.49 26.92 -21.52
CA GLY A 244 -13.36 28.29 -21.95
C GLY A 244 -12.46 29.02 -20.98
N ARG A 245 -11.38 29.61 -21.51
CA ARG A 245 -10.86 30.84 -20.94
C ARG A 245 -11.93 31.90 -21.21
N ALA A 246 -12.75 32.16 -20.21
CA ALA A 246 -13.39 33.44 -19.92
C ALA A 246 -13.82 33.38 -18.45
#